data_AF-A0A950H6N7-F1
#
_entry.id   AF-A0A950H6N7-F1
#
_cell.length_a   1.000
_cell.length_b   1.000
_cell.length_c   1.000
_cell.angle_alpha   90.00
_cell.angle_beta   90.00
_cell.angle_gamma   90.00
#
_symmetry.space_group_name_H-M   'P 1'
#
loop_
_entity.id
_entity.type
_entity.pdbx_description
1 polymer ?
#
loop_
_entity_poly.entity_id
_entity_poly.type
_entity_poly.pdbx_seq_one_letter_code
_entity_poly.pdbx_strand_id
1 'polypeptide(L)'
;MIRKTSKASIVLSILAAVPLLAFAGGHVMETGTSAVKTLHEIRDEADPDDVQACYALGRLDITFRTEKNGPPAVGLVMTDPRGRRIGFDPLKKHGWQELPKAQGFIDCETPDAQNACLGIIQVCGPISGTYKLEVIARQTTEYSLDISGRSQEVRERQALEATSSRVQVNSVAIRQGSRDMVLLSYSRDPSSKIALQSSPAAPLASNQ
;
A
#
# COMPACT_ATOMS: atom_id res chain seq x y z
N MET A 1 -43.62 18.07 25.80
CA MET A 1 -44.84 17.25 26.00
C MET A 1 -45.53 17.12 24.64
N ILE A 2 -45.26 16.05 23.88
CA ILE A 2 -46.09 15.56 22.74
C ILE A 2 -45.73 14.08 22.58
N ARG A 3 -46.74 13.23 22.79
CA ARG A 3 -46.71 11.78 22.60
C ARG A 3 -46.91 11.47 21.11
N LYS A 4 -46.17 10.50 20.56
CA LYS A 4 -46.62 9.73 19.40
C LYS A 4 -46.39 8.24 19.64
N THR A 5 -47.50 7.55 19.80
CA THR A 5 -47.69 6.10 19.81
C THR A 5 -47.88 5.61 18.37
N SER A 6 -47.30 4.46 18.01
CA SER A 6 -48.04 3.46 17.21
C SER A 6 -47.25 2.18 16.96
N LYS A 7 -47.90 1.11 17.40
CA LYS A 7 -48.22 -0.13 16.68
C LYS A 7 -47.12 -1.19 16.54
N ALA A 8 -47.28 -2.16 17.43
CA ALA A 8 -46.83 -3.53 17.36
C ALA A 8 -47.21 -4.24 16.04
N SER A 9 -46.33 -5.12 15.58
CA SER A 9 -46.68 -6.25 14.72
C SER A 9 -46.16 -7.52 15.38
N ILE A 10 -47.12 -8.35 15.77
CA ILE A 10 -46.93 -9.70 16.29
C ILE A 10 -46.74 -10.60 15.08
N VAL A 11 -45.57 -11.23 14.95
CA VAL A 11 -45.34 -12.28 13.96
C VAL A 11 -45.37 -13.63 14.67
N LEU A 12 -46.32 -14.44 14.20
CA LEU A 12 -46.73 -15.76 14.64
C LEU A 12 -45.59 -16.77 14.40
N SER A 13 -45.08 -17.39 15.47
CA SER A 13 -44.13 -18.52 15.37
C SER A 13 -44.91 -19.82 15.28
N ILE A 14 -44.82 -20.51 14.15
CA ILE A 14 -45.40 -21.83 13.93
C ILE A 14 -44.37 -22.87 14.42
N LEU A 15 -44.69 -23.56 15.50
CA LEU A 15 -44.06 -24.83 15.88
C LEU A 15 -44.46 -25.90 14.87
N ALA A 16 -43.50 -26.49 14.17
CA ALA A 16 -43.67 -27.78 13.52
C ALA A 16 -42.66 -28.76 14.13
N ALA A 17 -43.20 -29.81 14.76
CA ALA A 17 -42.47 -30.89 15.39
C ALA A 17 -42.77 -32.18 14.65
N VAL A 18 -41.79 -32.81 13.98
CA VAL A 18 -41.83 -34.23 13.55
C VAL A 18 -40.40 -34.66 13.12
N PRO A 19 -40.07 -35.97 13.01
CA PRO A 19 -39.76 -36.94 14.05
C PRO A 19 -38.30 -37.44 14.02
N LEU A 20 -37.89 -38.13 15.08
CA LEU A 20 -36.70 -38.99 15.13
C LEU A 20 -36.78 -40.11 14.07
N LEU A 21 -35.75 -40.22 13.23
CA LEU A 21 -35.43 -41.44 12.49
C LEU A 21 -34.08 -41.96 12.99
N ALA A 22 -34.12 -43.12 13.65
CA ALA A 22 -32.96 -43.91 13.98
C ALA A 22 -32.49 -44.65 12.72
N PHE A 23 -31.27 -44.34 12.25
CA PHE A 23 -30.54 -45.17 11.31
C PHE A 23 -29.34 -45.79 12.02
N ALA A 24 -29.42 -47.11 12.20
CA ALA A 24 -28.30 -47.97 12.51
C ALA A 24 -27.64 -48.43 11.20
N GLY A 25 -26.31 -48.57 11.20
CA GLY A 25 -25.61 -49.50 10.32
C GLY A 25 -24.65 -48.90 9.30
N GLY A 26 -23.37 -48.84 9.68
CA GLY A 26 -22.19 -49.23 8.88
C GLY A 26 -22.06 -48.77 7.43
N HIS A 27 -21.11 -47.87 7.17
CA HIS A 27 -19.84 -48.21 6.52
C HIS A 27 -18.95 -46.96 6.49
N VAL A 28 -17.81 -47.05 7.19
CA VAL A 28 -16.70 -46.11 7.02
C VAL A 28 -16.10 -46.39 5.64
N MET A 29 -16.55 -45.64 4.64
CA MET A 29 -15.70 -45.32 3.49
C MET A 29 -15.18 -43.92 3.70
N GLU A 30 -13.99 -43.88 4.27
CA GLU A 30 -13.07 -42.76 4.27
C GLU A 30 -12.63 -42.52 2.82
N THR A 31 -13.53 -41.97 1.99
CA THR A 31 -13.13 -41.36 0.73
C THR A 31 -12.49 -40.04 1.12
N GLY A 32 -11.15 -40.05 1.13
CA GLY A 32 -10.32 -38.94 1.49
C GLY A 32 -10.90 -37.64 0.97
N THR A 33 -11.30 -36.79 1.92
CA THR A 33 -11.37 -35.35 1.72
C THR A 33 -9.96 -34.94 1.34
N SER A 34 -9.68 -35.03 0.04
CA SER A 34 -8.52 -34.39 -0.56
C SER A 34 -8.80 -32.92 -0.32
N ALA A 35 -8.28 -32.42 0.79
CA ALA A 35 -8.07 -31.01 1.01
C ALA A 35 -7.21 -30.58 -0.16
N VAL A 36 -7.88 -30.16 -1.23
CA VAL A 36 -7.31 -29.36 -2.29
C VAL A 36 -6.80 -28.15 -1.53
N LYS A 37 -5.54 -28.24 -1.09
CA LYS A 37 -4.72 -27.06 -0.84
C LYS A 37 -4.86 -26.30 -2.13
N THR A 38 -5.67 -25.24 -2.08
CA THR A 38 -5.82 -24.26 -3.14
C THR A 38 -4.40 -23.86 -3.46
N LEU A 39 -3.88 -24.47 -4.52
CA LEU A 39 -2.57 -24.21 -5.05
C LEU A 39 -2.68 -22.74 -5.42
N HIS A 40 -2.15 -21.87 -4.56
CA HIS A 40 -2.29 -20.44 -4.74
C HIS A 40 -1.70 -20.16 -6.10
N GLU A 41 -2.57 -19.83 -7.05
CA GLU A 41 -2.19 -19.40 -8.38
C GLU A 41 -1.14 -18.32 -8.18
N ILE A 42 0.04 -18.48 -8.80
CA ILE A 42 1.14 -17.53 -8.68
C ILE A 42 0.65 -16.25 -9.34
N ARG A 43 0.08 -15.36 -8.53
CA ARG A 43 -0.40 -14.06 -8.97
C ARG A 43 0.73 -13.07 -8.84
N ASP A 44 1.06 -12.44 -9.95
CA ASP A 44 2.02 -11.34 -9.97
C ASP A 44 1.50 -10.11 -9.22
N GLU A 45 0.19 -10.01 -8.96
CA GLU A 45 -0.42 -8.82 -8.39
C GLU A 45 -1.33 -9.15 -7.20
N ALA A 46 -1.37 -8.22 -6.24
CA ALA A 46 -2.30 -8.26 -5.15
C ALA A 46 -3.74 -8.18 -5.66
N ASP A 47 -4.56 -9.14 -5.26
CA ASP A 47 -6.01 -9.06 -5.42
C ASP A 47 -6.53 -7.87 -4.59
N PRO A 48 -7.30 -6.93 -5.18
CA PRO A 48 -7.87 -5.78 -4.46
C PRO A 48 -8.80 -6.17 -3.31
N ASP A 49 -9.27 -7.42 -3.23
CA ASP A 49 -10.10 -7.92 -2.13
C ASP A 49 -9.30 -8.75 -1.10
N ASP A 50 -8.06 -9.11 -1.40
CA ASP A 50 -7.21 -9.85 -0.47
C ASP A 50 -6.65 -8.92 0.63
N VAL A 51 -7.11 -9.13 1.87
CA VAL A 51 -6.66 -8.39 3.06
C VAL A 51 -5.26 -8.82 3.51
N GLN A 52 -4.76 -9.96 3.05
CA GLN A 52 -3.46 -10.52 3.42
C GLN A 52 -2.36 -10.18 2.40
N ALA A 53 -2.67 -9.49 1.30
CA ALA A 53 -1.71 -9.17 0.25
C ALA A 53 -0.44 -8.46 0.77
N CYS A 54 -0.55 -7.58 1.77
CA CYS A 54 0.60 -6.91 2.38
C CYS A 54 1.57 -7.89 3.07
N TYR A 55 1.01 -8.98 3.61
CA TYR A 55 1.79 -10.01 4.29
C TYR A 55 2.33 -11.00 3.28
N ALA A 56 1.51 -11.52 2.38
CA ALA A 56 1.88 -12.56 1.43
C ALA A 56 2.80 -12.07 0.28
N LEU A 57 2.59 -10.85 -0.21
CA LEU A 57 3.28 -10.32 -1.40
C LEU A 57 4.25 -9.17 -1.09
N GLY A 58 4.40 -8.85 0.20
CA GLY A 58 5.26 -7.77 0.68
C GLY A 58 4.58 -6.40 0.72
N ARG A 59 5.36 -5.40 1.12
CA ARG A 59 4.92 -4.01 1.29
C ARG A 59 6.02 -3.04 0.87
N LEU A 60 5.64 -1.93 0.26
CA LEU A 60 6.50 -0.79 0.00
C LEU A 60 5.88 0.46 0.62
N ASP A 61 6.60 1.10 1.53
CA ASP A 61 6.22 2.34 2.21
C ASP A 61 7.19 3.45 1.81
N ILE A 62 6.64 4.60 1.41
CA ILE A 62 7.39 5.81 1.06
C ILE A 62 6.86 6.96 1.89
N THR A 63 7.71 7.51 2.74
CA THR A 63 7.43 8.70 3.53
C THR A 63 8.21 9.87 2.96
N PHE A 64 7.57 11.01 2.77
CA PHE A 64 8.20 12.24 2.33
C PHE A 64 7.85 13.40 3.26
N ARG A 65 8.80 14.29 3.49
CA ARG A 65 8.63 15.45 4.36
C ARG A 65 9.43 16.64 3.86
N THR A 66 9.05 17.81 4.36
CA THR A 66 9.81 19.05 4.22
C THR A 66 10.13 19.60 5.60
N GLU A 67 11.15 20.44 5.73
CA GLU A 67 11.55 21.00 7.03
C GLU A 67 10.57 22.04 7.59
N LYS A 68 9.58 22.48 6.80
CA LYS A 68 8.57 23.46 7.22
C LYS A 68 7.44 22.81 8.00
N ASN A 69 6.93 23.54 9.00
CA ASN A 69 5.73 23.16 9.75
C ASN A 69 4.50 23.06 8.82
N GLY A 70 3.58 22.15 9.16
CA GLY A 70 2.37 21.87 8.40
C GLY A 70 2.57 20.82 7.29
N PRO A 71 1.63 20.75 6.33
CA PRO A 71 1.72 19.81 5.21
C PRO A 71 2.97 20.01 4.36
N PRO A 72 3.56 18.93 3.81
CA PRO A 72 4.74 19.03 2.97
C PRO A 72 4.59 20.09 1.87
N ALA A 73 5.64 20.91 1.67
CA ALA A 73 5.68 21.89 0.59
C ALA A 73 5.97 21.27 -0.80
N VAL A 74 6.07 19.94 -0.85
CA VAL A 74 6.21 19.12 -2.05
C VAL A 74 5.04 18.14 -2.14
N GLY A 75 4.71 17.69 -3.35
CA GLY A 75 3.93 16.47 -3.56
C GLY A 75 4.82 15.38 -4.12
N LEU A 76 4.30 14.15 -4.07
CA LEU A 76 4.98 12.96 -4.57
C LEU A 76 4.04 12.22 -5.49
N VAL A 77 4.52 11.85 -6.68
CA VAL A 77 3.83 10.92 -7.58
C VAL A 77 4.75 9.72 -7.80
N MET A 78 4.27 8.53 -7.47
CA MET A 78 4.94 7.28 -7.75
C MET A 78 4.32 6.62 -8.98
N THR A 79 5.15 6.23 -9.93
CA THR A 79 4.77 5.41 -11.08
C THR A 79 5.38 4.01 -10.93
N ASP A 80 4.57 2.98 -11.04
CA ASP A 80 5.02 1.58 -10.97
C ASP A 80 5.66 1.10 -12.30
N PRO A 81 6.31 -0.08 -12.31
CA PRO A 81 6.91 -0.64 -13.53
C PRO A 81 5.92 -0.86 -14.70
N ARG A 82 4.61 -0.89 -14.44
CA ARG A 82 3.54 -1.02 -15.45
C ARG A 82 2.99 0.34 -15.91
N GLY A 83 3.54 1.45 -15.39
CA GLY A 83 3.15 2.80 -15.78
C GLY A 83 1.97 3.39 -15.00
N ARG A 84 1.45 2.68 -13.98
CA ARG A 84 0.33 3.13 -13.14
C ARG A 84 0.80 4.06 -12.05
N ARG A 85 -0.06 4.99 -11.63
CA ARG A 85 0.31 6.09 -10.74
C ARG A 85 -0.47 6.12 -9.43
N ILE A 86 0.21 6.61 -8.40
CA ILE A 86 -0.40 7.04 -7.14
C ILE A 86 0.31 8.29 -6.63
N GLY A 87 -0.44 9.17 -5.95
CA GLY A 87 0.10 10.35 -5.29
C GLY A 87 -0.55 11.63 -5.78
N PHE A 88 0.14 12.76 -5.62
CA PHE A 88 -0.45 14.08 -5.85
C PHE A 88 0.57 15.08 -6.44
N ASP A 89 0.19 15.73 -7.53
CA ASP A 89 0.91 16.89 -8.11
C ASP A 89 0.29 18.19 -7.54
N PRO A 90 1.02 18.93 -6.69
CA PRO A 90 0.50 20.13 -6.04
C PRO A 90 0.47 21.35 -6.95
N LEU A 91 1.16 21.33 -8.09
CA LEU A 91 1.15 22.40 -9.08
C LEU A 91 -0.11 22.29 -9.94
N LYS A 92 -0.43 21.06 -10.37
CA LYS A 92 -1.63 20.76 -11.18
C LYS A 92 -2.87 20.53 -10.34
N LYS A 93 -2.72 20.35 -9.02
CA LYS A 93 -3.80 19.97 -8.08
C LYS A 93 -4.52 18.70 -8.52
N HIS A 94 -3.75 17.70 -8.95
CA HIS A 94 -4.27 16.45 -9.48
C HIS A 94 -3.66 15.27 -8.74
N GLY A 95 -4.51 14.31 -8.37
CA GLY A 95 -4.11 13.09 -7.70
C GLY A 95 -4.39 11.86 -8.55
N TRP A 96 -3.58 10.82 -8.34
CA TRP A 96 -3.72 9.52 -8.99
C TRP A 96 -3.96 8.43 -7.95
N GLN A 97 -4.74 7.42 -8.31
CA GLN A 97 -5.03 6.24 -7.50
C GLN A 97 -5.32 5.05 -8.43
N GLU A 98 -4.29 4.60 -9.17
CA GLU A 98 -4.41 3.56 -10.19
C GLU A 98 -3.87 2.19 -9.73
N LEU A 99 -3.17 2.16 -8.60
CA LEU A 99 -2.63 0.93 -8.02
C LEU A 99 -3.73 0.24 -7.17
N PRO A 100 -3.98 -1.07 -7.35
CA PRO A 100 -5.14 -1.76 -6.77
C PRO A 100 -5.13 -1.87 -5.24
N LYS A 101 -3.94 -1.89 -4.63
CA LYS A 101 -3.75 -1.98 -3.17
C LYS A 101 -2.73 -0.97 -2.70
N ALA A 102 -3.00 0.30 -2.95
CA ALA A 102 -2.14 1.37 -2.51
C ALA A 102 -2.95 2.54 -1.93
N GLN A 103 -2.34 3.29 -1.04
CA GLN A 103 -2.94 4.49 -0.46
C GLN A 103 -1.90 5.60 -0.31
N GLY A 104 -2.34 6.83 -0.50
CA GLY A 104 -1.55 8.03 -0.28
C GLY A 104 -2.28 8.99 0.67
N PHE A 105 -1.63 9.45 1.72
CA PHE A 105 -2.24 10.36 2.70
C PHE A 105 -1.19 11.27 3.37
N ILE A 106 -1.66 12.30 4.07
CA ILE A 106 -0.85 13.18 4.90
C ILE A 106 -1.15 12.86 6.37
N ASP A 107 -0.11 12.60 7.15
CA ASP A 107 -0.17 12.38 8.59
C ASP A 107 0.44 13.59 9.31
N CYS A 108 -0.36 14.26 10.14
CA CYS A 108 0.06 15.42 10.93
C CYS A 108 0.10 15.10 12.43
N GLU A 109 -0.17 13.86 12.83
CA GLU A 109 -0.32 13.46 14.23
C GLU A 109 0.98 12.91 14.83
N THR A 110 2.07 12.85 14.05
CA THR A 110 3.37 12.36 14.52
C THR A 110 3.98 13.30 15.58
N PRO A 111 4.23 12.82 16.81
CA PRO A 111 4.66 13.65 17.94
C PRO A 111 6.13 14.12 17.87
N ASP A 112 6.92 13.59 16.94
CA ASP A 112 8.39 13.70 16.98
C ASP A 112 8.97 14.91 16.22
N ALA A 113 8.16 15.67 15.47
CA ALA A 113 8.64 16.79 14.65
C ALA A 113 7.68 17.99 14.70
N GLN A 114 7.95 18.95 15.58
CA GLN A 114 7.60 20.39 15.50
C GLN A 114 6.38 20.78 14.61
N ASN A 115 5.21 20.18 14.76
CA ASN A 115 4.02 20.40 13.92
C ASN A 115 4.25 20.19 12.40
N ALA A 116 5.23 19.40 11.99
CA ALA A 116 5.49 19.05 10.59
C ALA A 116 4.71 17.77 10.22
N CYS A 117 3.91 17.84 9.16
CA CYS A 117 3.21 16.67 8.65
C CYS A 117 4.10 15.87 7.70
N LEU A 118 3.85 14.57 7.63
CA LEU A 118 4.47 13.62 6.73
C LEU A 118 3.50 13.28 5.60
N GLY A 119 4.00 13.18 4.37
CA GLY A 119 3.28 12.52 3.29
C GLY A 119 3.67 11.06 3.21
N ILE A 120 2.71 10.17 3.04
CA ILE A 120 2.91 8.72 3.06
C ILE A 120 2.26 8.11 1.83
N ILE A 121 2.97 7.24 1.13
CA ILE A 121 2.46 6.32 0.11
C ILE A 121 2.75 4.90 0.57
N GLN A 122 1.73 4.03 0.61
CA GLN A 122 1.87 2.62 0.96
C GLN A 122 1.33 1.76 -0.17
N VAL A 123 2.06 0.71 -0.52
CA VAL A 123 1.67 -0.29 -1.52
C VAL A 123 1.77 -1.67 -0.92
N CYS A 124 0.70 -2.44 -1.01
CA CYS A 124 0.69 -3.85 -0.66
C CYS A 124 0.79 -4.72 -1.90
N GLY A 125 1.66 -5.73 -1.84
CA GLY A 125 2.05 -6.51 -3.01
C GLY A 125 2.68 -5.69 -4.14
N PRO A 126 3.66 -4.80 -3.87
CA PRO A 126 4.40 -4.09 -4.93
C PRO A 126 5.05 -5.11 -5.88
N ILE A 127 5.01 -4.86 -7.19
CA ILE A 127 5.66 -5.72 -8.19
C ILE A 127 7.15 -5.42 -8.26
N SER A 128 7.97 -6.43 -8.56
CA SER A 128 9.41 -6.22 -8.79
C SER A 128 9.63 -5.31 -10.00
N GLY A 129 10.60 -4.40 -9.92
CA GLY A 129 10.99 -3.54 -11.02
C GLY A 129 11.44 -2.14 -10.58
N THR A 130 11.53 -1.24 -11.56
CA THR A 130 11.91 0.17 -11.34
C THR A 130 10.67 1.04 -11.23
N TYR A 131 10.50 1.66 -10.07
CA TYR A 131 9.51 2.69 -9.80
C TYR A 131 10.11 4.07 -10.09
N LYS A 132 9.28 4.99 -10.57
CA LYS A 132 9.66 6.41 -10.74
C LYS A 132 8.99 7.22 -9.67
N LEU A 133 9.77 7.97 -8.90
CA LEU A 133 9.30 8.89 -7.88
C LEU A 133 9.53 10.31 -8.40
N GLU A 134 8.44 11.02 -8.64
CA GLU A 134 8.46 12.44 -9.02
C GLU A 134 8.16 13.28 -7.78
N VAL A 135 9.16 14.00 -7.28
CA VAL A 135 9.01 14.97 -6.19
C VAL A 135 8.76 16.33 -6.81
N ILE A 136 7.63 16.95 -6.47
CA ILE A 136 7.13 18.15 -7.17
C ILE A 136 6.99 19.29 -6.17
N ALA A 137 7.79 20.34 -6.31
CA ALA A 137 7.84 21.42 -5.34
C ALA A 137 6.82 22.53 -5.61
N ARG A 138 5.93 22.78 -4.65
CA ARG A 138 5.02 23.95 -4.66
C ARG A 138 5.74 25.23 -4.23
N GLN A 139 6.79 25.11 -3.43
CA GLN A 139 7.63 26.21 -2.94
C GLN A 139 9.09 25.77 -2.94
N THR A 140 10.02 26.72 -2.97
CA THR A 140 11.44 26.43 -2.72
C THR A 140 11.60 25.93 -1.28
N THR A 141 12.21 24.76 -1.14
CA THR A 141 12.35 24.02 0.12
C THR A 141 13.42 22.95 0.00
N GLU A 142 13.70 22.28 1.10
CA GLU A 142 14.36 20.97 1.11
C GLU A 142 13.32 19.89 1.40
N TYR A 143 13.53 18.70 0.83
CA TYR A 143 12.73 17.52 1.11
C TYR A 143 13.60 16.35 1.55
N SER A 144 12.97 15.40 2.24
CA SER A 144 13.56 14.10 2.57
C SER A 144 12.58 12.98 2.21
N LEU A 145 13.13 11.83 1.81
CA LEU A 145 12.39 10.59 1.55
C LEU A 145 12.93 9.49 2.48
N ASP A 146 12.04 8.75 3.13
CA ASP A 146 12.33 7.47 3.78
C ASP A 146 11.53 6.39 3.05
N ILE A 147 12.23 5.45 2.43
CA ILE A 147 11.64 4.39 1.65
C ILE A 147 12.00 3.07 2.29
N SER A 148 10.99 2.29 2.63
CA SER A 148 11.17 0.95 3.19
C SER A 148 10.33 -0.07 2.45
N GLY A 149 10.87 -1.27 2.33
CA GLY A 149 10.19 -2.39 1.70
C GLY A 149 10.39 -3.64 2.52
N ARG A 150 9.37 -4.50 2.49
CA ARG A 150 9.39 -5.83 3.07
C ARG A 150 9.06 -6.84 1.98
N SER A 151 9.92 -7.82 1.84
CA SER A 151 9.76 -8.97 0.96
C SER A 151 9.53 -10.23 1.80
N GLN A 152 8.73 -11.17 1.30
CA GLN A 152 8.51 -12.46 1.95
C GLN A 152 8.65 -13.59 0.94
N GLU A 153 9.31 -14.67 1.35
CA GLU A 153 9.36 -15.93 0.63
C GLU A 153 8.79 -17.06 1.50
N VAL A 154 7.96 -17.92 0.89
CA VAL A 154 7.53 -19.18 1.49
C VAL A 154 8.52 -20.25 1.02
N ARG A 155 9.44 -20.67 1.90
CA ARG A 155 10.32 -21.81 1.59
C ARG A 155 9.56 -23.12 1.78
N GLU A 156 9.81 -24.08 0.89
CA GLU A 156 9.15 -25.38 0.87
C GLU A 156 9.10 -26.03 2.28
N ARG A 157 7.93 -25.95 2.91
CA ARG A 157 7.55 -26.58 4.20
C ARG A 157 8.18 -26.02 5.49
N GLN A 158 8.87 -24.87 5.48
CA GLN A 158 9.31 -24.17 6.70
C GLN A 158 9.16 -22.64 6.61
N ALA A 159 9.26 -21.99 7.78
CA ALA A 159 8.82 -20.63 8.12
C ALA A 159 9.00 -19.54 7.04
N LEU A 160 8.08 -18.57 7.04
CA LEU A 160 8.17 -17.35 6.23
C LEU A 160 9.50 -16.62 6.51
N GLU A 161 10.37 -16.53 5.50
CA GLU A 161 11.53 -15.65 5.56
C GLU A 161 11.09 -14.27 5.09
N ALA A 162 11.13 -13.31 6.01
CA ALA A 162 10.80 -11.92 5.75
C ALA A 162 12.05 -11.06 5.90
N THR A 163 12.43 -10.34 4.85
CA THR A 163 13.52 -9.36 4.90
C THR A 163 12.94 -7.96 4.74
N SER A 164 13.56 -7.00 5.42
CA SER A 164 13.26 -5.59 5.27
C SER A 164 14.48 -4.86 4.72
N SER A 165 14.23 -3.89 3.85
CA SER A 165 15.22 -2.99 3.32
C SER A 165 14.73 -1.56 3.50
N ARG A 166 15.64 -0.63 3.79
CA ARG A 166 15.35 0.80 3.92
C ARG A 166 16.43 1.62 3.23
N VAL A 167 16.03 2.73 2.62
CA VAL A 167 16.91 3.71 2.01
C VAL A 167 16.34 5.11 2.29
N GLN A 168 17.22 6.08 2.48
CA GLN A 168 16.83 7.45 2.81
C GLN A 168 17.54 8.45 1.91
N VAL A 169 16.83 9.53 1.60
CA VAL A 169 17.33 10.73 0.95
C VAL A 169 17.03 11.88 1.91
N ASN A 170 18.05 12.64 2.30
CA ASN A 170 17.92 13.68 3.31
C ASN A 170 18.25 15.05 2.73
N SER A 171 17.44 16.04 3.10
CA SER A 171 17.68 17.47 2.87
C SER A 171 18.12 17.81 1.42
N VAL A 172 17.35 17.33 0.44
CA VAL A 172 17.58 17.67 -0.97
C VAL A 172 16.86 18.96 -1.30
N ALA A 173 17.63 19.97 -1.71
CA ALA A 173 17.10 21.26 -2.13
C ALA A 173 16.34 21.16 -3.47
N ILE A 174 15.13 21.71 -3.50
CA ILE A 174 14.28 21.74 -4.69
C ILE A 174 13.67 23.13 -4.86
N ARG A 175 13.64 23.63 -6.10
CA ARG A 175 13.13 24.95 -6.42
C ARG A 175 11.62 24.92 -6.63
N GLN A 176 10.93 26.01 -6.29
CA GLN A 176 9.52 26.16 -6.63
C GLN A 176 9.23 25.84 -8.10
N GLY A 177 8.19 25.05 -8.36
CA GLY A 177 7.77 24.67 -9.71
C GLY A 177 8.62 23.58 -10.37
N SER A 178 9.73 23.17 -9.75
CA SER A 178 10.60 22.12 -10.28
C SER A 178 10.11 20.72 -9.89
N ARG A 179 10.64 19.73 -10.61
CA ARG A 179 10.41 18.30 -10.39
C ARG A 179 11.75 17.59 -10.30
N ASP A 180 11.95 16.83 -9.24
CA ASP A 180 13.05 15.88 -9.14
C ASP A 180 12.53 14.49 -9.49
N MET A 181 13.36 13.70 -10.18
CA MET A 181 13.06 12.32 -10.51
C MET A 181 14.04 11.39 -9.82
N VAL A 182 13.50 10.49 -8.99
CA VAL A 182 14.25 9.44 -8.30
C VAL A 182 13.76 8.09 -8.81
N LEU A 183 14.69 7.26 -9.26
CA LEU A 183 14.40 5.88 -9.66
C LEU A 183 14.60 4.96 -8.46
N LEU A 184 13.58 4.17 -8.17
CA LEU A 184 13.54 3.22 -7.06
C LEU A 184 13.55 1.80 -7.62
N SER A 185 14.60 1.03 -7.33
CA SER A 185 14.63 -0.40 -7.64
C SER A 185 14.09 -1.19 -6.46
N TYR A 186 13.04 -1.98 -6.71
CA TYR A 186 12.41 -2.87 -5.73
C TYR A 186 12.32 -4.29 -6.30
N SER A 187 12.48 -5.29 -5.43
CA SER A 187 12.28 -6.70 -5.77
C SER A 187 11.59 -7.43 -4.63
N ARG A 188 10.64 -8.31 -4.96
CA ARG A 188 10.03 -9.26 -4.02
C ARG A 188 10.97 -10.37 -3.57
N ASP A 189 12.11 -10.53 -4.22
CA ASP A 189 13.17 -11.44 -3.77
C ASP A 189 13.70 -10.96 -2.41
N PRO A 190 13.59 -11.77 -1.34
CA PRO A 190 14.04 -11.37 -0.02
C PRO A 190 15.55 -11.12 0.07
N SER A 191 16.36 -11.66 -0.86
CA SER A 191 17.80 -11.42 -0.92
C SER A 191 18.17 -10.06 -1.53
N SER A 192 17.23 -9.42 -2.22
CA SER A 192 17.43 -8.14 -2.88
C SER A 192 17.17 -6.96 -1.95
N LYS A 193 18.03 -5.94 -2.02
CA LYS A 193 17.85 -4.68 -1.28
C LYS A 193 17.26 -3.61 -2.18
N ILE A 194 16.50 -2.70 -1.57
CA ILE A 194 16.03 -1.49 -2.23
C ILE A 194 17.25 -0.62 -2.59
N ALA A 195 17.23 -0.04 -3.78
CA ALA A 195 18.23 0.93 -4.22
C ALA A 195 17.56 2.17 -4.84
N LEU A 196 18.20 3.33 -4.67
CA LEU A 196 17.81 4.59 -5.30
C LEU A 196 18.86 5.05 -6.30
N GLN A 197 18.40 5.65 -7.38
CA GLN A 197 19.23 6.38 -8.32
C GLN A 197 18.58 7.73 -8.57
N SER A 198 19.27 8.80 -8.19
CA SER A 198 18.83 10.15 -8.52
C SER A 198 19.12 10.40 -10.00
N SER A 199 18.10 10.78 -10.77
CA SER A 199 18.36 11.30 -12.11
C SER A 199 18.93 12.71 -11.96
N PRO A 200 20.10 13.03 -12.55
CA PRO A 200 20.59 14.40 -12.51
C PRO A 200 19.52 15.31 -13.13
N ALA A 201 19.19 16.40 -12.43
CA ALA A 201 18.28 17.41 -12.94
C ALA A 201 18.81 17.90 -14.30
N ALA A 202 17.98 17.82 -15.34
CA ALA A 202 18.36 18.32 -16.65
C ALA A 202 18.77 19.80 -16.50
N PRO A 203 19.96 20.22 -16.99
CA PRO A 203 20.35 21.61 -16.95
C PRO A 203 19.32 22.42 -17.75
N LEU A 204 18.68 23.38 -17.08
CA LEU A 204 17.76 24.31 -17.73
C LEU A 204 18.53 25.03 -18.84
N ALA A 205 18.07 24.91 -20.07
CA ALA A 205 18.53 25.73 -21.18
C ALA A 205 18.44 27.20 -20.76
N SER A 206 19.59 27.84 -20.60
CA SER A 206 19.70 29.28 -20.38
C SER A 206 19.24 29.96 -21.66
N ASN A 207 18.00 30.45 -21.69
CA ASN A 207 17.59 31.41 -22.71
C ASN A 207 18.35 32.72 -22.44
N GLN A 208 19.40 32.96 -23.24
CA GLN A 208 19.95 34.30 -23.47
C GLN A 208 19.04 35.06 -24.43
#